data_AF-A0A091HGL2-F1
#
_entry.id   AF-A0A091HGL2-F1
#
_cell.length_a   1.000
_cell.length_b   1.000
_cell.length_c   1.000
_cell.angle_alpha   90.00
_cell.angle_beta   90.00
_cell.angle_gamma   90.00
#
_symmetry.space_group_name_H-M   'P 1'
#
loop_
_entity.id
_entity.type
_entity.pdbx_description
1 polymer ?
#
loop_
_entity_poly.entity_id
_entity_poly.type
_entity_poly.pdbx_seq_one_letter_code
_entity_poly.pdbx_strand_id
1 'polypeptide(L)' 'ASGVLKGFDPLLNLVLDGTIEYMRDPDDQYKLTEDTRQLGLVVCRGTSVVLICPQDGMEAIPNPFIQQQD' A
#
# COMPACT_ATOMS: atom_id res chain seq x y z
N ALA A 1 1.04 -0.74 2.55
CA ALA A 1 0.32 -0.02 3.61
C ALA A 1 -0.34 1.20 3.00
N SER A 2 -1.47 1.63 3.55
CA SER A 2 -2.18 2.84 3.14
C SER A 2 -2.39 3.72 4.36
N GLY A 3 -2.35 5.05 4.19
CA GLY A 3 -2.57 6.00 5.28
C GLY A 3 -2.62 7.43 4.74
N VAL A 4 -3.15 8.35 5.54
CA VAL A 4 -3.25 9.76 5.17
C VAL A 4 -1.89 10.42 5.36
N LEU A 5 -1.29 10.93 4.29
CA LEU A 5 -0.02 11.66 4.36
C LEU A 5 -0.20 12.96 5.15
N LYS A 6 0.51 13.08 6.27
CA LYS A 6 0.51 14.28 7.13
C LYS A 6 1.77 15.12 7.00
N GLY A 7 2.87 14.52 6.57
CA GLY A 7 4.15 15.21 6.40
C GLY A 7 5.22 14.31 5.80
N PHE A 8 6.29 14.92 5.30
CA PHE A 8 7.45 14.22 4.76
C PHE A 8 8.70 15.10 4.84
N ASP A 9 9.88 14.49 4.62
CA ASP A 9 11.15 15.19 4.48
C ASP A 9 11.86 14.86 3.15
N PRO A 10 12.95 15.56 2.78
CA PRO A 10 13.68 15.29 1.54
C PRO A 10 14.35 13.92 1.46
N LEU A 11 14.45 13.18 2.57
CA LEU A 11 14.97 11.81 2.60
C LEU A 11 13.85 10.77 2.42
N LEU A 12 12.63 11.23 2.10
CA LEU A 12 11.41 10.42 1.93
C LEU A 12 10.95 9.71 3.20
N ASN A 13 11.30 10.21 4.38
CA ASN A 13 10.60 9.78 5.58
C ASN A 13 9.18 10.34 5.53
N LEU A 14 8.17 9.52 5.85
CA LEU A 14 6.76 9.89 5.74
C LEU A 14 6.08 9.80 7.10
N VAL A 15 5.21 10.75 7.41
CA VAL A 15 4.28 10.67 8.52
C VAL A 15 2.91 10.30 7.96
N LEU A 16 2.42 9.11 8.29
CA LEU A 16 1.11 8.61 7.87
C LEU A 16 0.18 8.44 9.06
N ASP A 17 -1.03 8.99 8.96
CA ASP A 17 -2.08 8.87 9.97
C ASP A 17 -3.15 7.86 9.53
N GLY A 18 -3.78 7.18 10.48
CA GLY A 18 -4.74 6.10 10.22
C GLY A 18 -4.17 4.96 9.36
N THR A 19 -2.91 4.60 9.59
CA THR A 19 -2.18 3.67 8.72
C THR A 19 -2.68 2.24 8.86
N ILE A 20 -2.98 1.61 7.73
CA ILE A 20 -3.36 0.21 7.58
C ILE A 20 -2.21 -0.55 6.90
N GLU A 21 -1.72 -1.58 7.57
CA GLU A 21 -0.82 -2.58 6.98
C GLU A 21 -1.64 -3.76 6.43
N TYR A 22 -1.30 -4.23 5.23
CA TYR A 22 -1.93 -5.39 4.59
C TYR A 22 -1.00 -6.59 4.76
N MET A 23 -1.50 -7.65 5.37
CA MET A 23 -0.71 -8.84 5.66
C MET A 23 -0.51 -9.66 4.39
N ARG A 24 0.66 -10.30 4.28
CA ARG A 24 1.03 -11.16 3.16
C ARG A 24 0.98 -12.62 3.57
N ASP A 25 0.76 -13.48 2.58
CA ASP A 25 0.81 -14.92 2.77
C ASP A 25 2.23 -15.32 3.23
N PRO A 26 2.38 -16.08 4.33
CA PRO A 26 3.69 -16.54 4.80
C PRO A 26 4.47 -17.37 3.77
N ASP A 27 3.74 -18.07 2.90
CA ASP A 27 4.31 -18.96 1.88
C ASP A 27 4.50 -18.24 0.52
N ASP A 28 3.83 -17.10 0.29
CA ASP A 28 3.95 -16.28 -0.92
C ASP A 28 3.92 -14.78 -0.62
N GLN A 29 5.11 -14.17 -0.62
CA GLN A 29 5.28 -12.74 -0.32
C GLN A 29 4.66 -11.79 -1.35
N TYR A 30 4.27 -12.25 -2.54
CA TYR A 30 3.62 -11.42 -3.55
C TYR A 30 2.10 -11.40 -3.40
N LYS A 31 1.56 -12.29 -2.60
CA LYS A 31 0.12 -12.40 -2.37
C LYS A 31 -0.29 -11.65 -1.10
N LEU A 32 -1.17 -10.68 -1.27
CA LEU A 32 -1.87 -10.06 -0.15
C LEU A 32 -2.96 -11.00 0.36
N THR A 33 -3.10 -11.04 1.68
CA THR A 33 -4.25 -11.65 2.36
C THR A 33 -5.33 -10.60 2.58
N GLU A 34 -6.51 -11.01 3.03
CA GLU A 34 -7.58 -10.08 3.45
C GLU A 34 -7.31 -9.46 4.83
N ASP A 35 -6.35 -10.01 5.58
CA ASP A 35 -6.02 -9.54 6.91
C ASP A 35 -5.31 -8.20 6.88
N THR A 36 -5.79 -7.30 7.72
CA THR A 36 -5.23 -5.96 7.89
C THR A 36 -4.88 -5.68 9.34
N ARG A 37 -3.86 -4.85 9.55
CA ARG A 37 -3.43 -4.39 10.87
C ARG A 37 -3.48 -2.89 10.93
N GLN A 38 -4.18 -2.38 11.93
CA GLN A 38 -4.24 -0.95 12.24
C GLN A 38 -3.00 -0.52 13.02
N LEU A 39 -2.28 0.46 12.49
CA LEU A 39 -1.05 0.99 13.11
C LEU A 39 -1.21 2.44 13.61
N GLY A 40 -2.28 3.14 13.23
CA GLY A 40 -2.52 4.52 13.64
C GLY A 40 -1.52 5.50 13.02
N LEU A 41 -0.90 6.35 13.84
CA LEU A 41 0.10 7.33 13.40
C LEU A 41 1.49 6.69 13.36
N VAL A 42 2.11 6.65 12.17
CA VAL A 42 3.43 6.03 11.96
C VAL A 42 4.41 6.97 11.27
N VAL A 43 5.70 6.67 11.44
CA VAL A 43 6.78 7.22 10.63
C VAL A 43 7.34 6.11 9.75
N CYS A 44 7.20 6.24 8.43
CA CYS A 44 7.83 5.34 7.46
C CYS A 44 9.25 5.84 7.15
N ARG A 45 10.23 4.94 7.21
CA ARG A 45 11.63 5.26 6.93
C ARG A 45 11.89 5.29 5.42
N GLY A 46 12.30 6.44 4.88
CA GLY A 46 12.44 6.65 3.44
C GLY A 46 13.40 5.70 2.73
N THR A 47 14.45 5.26 3.41
CA THR A 47 15.40 4.26 2.88
C THR A 47 14.79 2.90 2.56
N SER A 48 13.60 2.59 3.10
CA SER A 48 12.88 1.34 2.87
C SER A 48 11.65 1.52 1.99
N VAL A 49 11.34 2.74 1.55
CA VAL A 49 10.22 3.02 0.66
C VAL A 49 10.61 2.72 -0.78
N VAL A 50 9.80 1.92 -1.47
CA VAL A 50 10.04 1.50 -2.85
C VAL A 50 9.04 2.13 -3.83
N LEU A 51 7.79 2.32 -3.40
CA LEU A 51 6.71 2.90 -4.21
C LEU A 51 5.78 3.73 -3.35
N ILE A 52 5.31 4.86 -3.90
CA ILE A 52 4.24 5.68 -3.35
C ILE A 52 3.25 5.98 -4.47
N CYS A 53 1.97 5.77 -4.23
CA CYS A 53 0.89 6.10 -5.16
C CYS A 53 -0.28 6.75 -4.42
N PRO A 54 -1.04 7.66 -5.05
CA PRO A 54 -2.32 8.09 -4.52
C PRO A 54 -3.30 6.91 -4.50
N GLN A 55 -4.17 6.87 -3.48
CA GLN A 55 -5.22 5.86 -3.40
C GLN A 55 -6.44 6.23 -4.26
N ASP A 56 -6.73 7.53 -4.39
CA ASP A 56 -7.87 7.99 -5.17
C ASP A 56 -7.67 7.66 -6.66
N GLY A 57 -8.68 7.05 -7.28
CA GLY A 57 -8.63 6.53 -8.63
C GLY A 57 -7.85 5.22 -8.83
N MET A 58 -7.31 4.61 -7.77
CA MET A 58 -6.68 3.28 -7.86
C MET A 58 -7.72 2.18 -7.66
N GLU A 59 -7.83 1.28 -8.63
CA GLU A 59 -8.66 0.07 -8.52
C GLU A 59 -7.90 -1.16 -9.04
N ALA A 60 -8.19 -2.30 -8.43
CA ALA A 60 -7.73 -3.58 -8.96
C ALA A 60 -8.60 -3.96 -10.16
N ILE A 61 -7.97 -4.17 -11.31
CA ILE A 61 -8.66 -4.56 -12.54
C ILE A 61 -8.42 -6.04 -12.85
N PRO A 62 -9.36 -6.72 -13.55
CA PRO A 62 -9.06 -8.00 -14.16
C PRO A 62 -7.93 -7.84 -15.18
N ASN A 63 -7.29 -8.95 -15.55
CA ASN A 63 -6.27 -8.95 -16.58
C ASN A 63 -6.86 -8.35 -17.89
N PRO A 64 -6.36 -7.18 -18.36
CA PRO A 64 -6.96 -6.45 -19.47
C PRO A 64 -6.69 -7.09 -20.84
N PHE A 65 -5.90 -8.18 -20.89
CA PHE A 65 -5.55 -8.89 -22.12
C PHE A 65 -6.39 -10.15 -22.35
N ILE A 66 -7.26 -10.53 -21.40
CA ILE A 66 -8.23 -11.60 -21.62
C ILE A 66 -9.33 -11.05 -22.52
N GLN A 67 -9.45 -11.61 -23.73
CA GLN A 67 -10.58 -11.30 -24.61
C GLN A 67 -11.87 -11.72 -23.90
N GLN A 68 -12.76 -10.76 -23.64
CA GLN A 68 -14.11 -11.07 -23.20
C GLN A 68 -14.77 -11.88 -24.33
N GLN A 69 -15.08 -13.16 -24.06
CA GLN A 69 -15.95 -13.92 -24.96
C GLN A 69 -17.36 -13.35 -24.79
N ASP A 70 -17.90 -12.75 -25.85
CA ASP A 70 -19.27 -12.24 -25.92
C ASP A 70 -20.32 -13.33 -25.62
#